data_AF-A0A2V7UJP4-F1
#
_entry.id   AF-A0A2V7UJP4-F1
#
_cell.length_a   1.000
_cell.length_b   1.000
_cell.length_c   1.000
_cell.angle_alpha   90.00
_cell.angle_beta   90.00
_cell.angle_gamma   90.00
#
_symmetry.space_group_name_H-M   'P 1'
#
loop_
_entity.id
_entity.type
_entity.pdbx_description
1 polymer ?
#
loop_
_entity_poly.entity_id
_entity_poly.type
_entity_poly.pdbx_seq_one_letter_code
_entity_poly.pdbx_strand_id
1 'polypeptide(L)'
;SPTGGAPAAPGSGTRLAVLIVVDQMRADYLRWFAPFFGEAGFRRLTREGRVFSHARYSHLTTFTGPGHALIGSGLYGDRSGIVGNRWYSRALGRDVNCAVGPLDLSGAGKCRAEEIAGAAAGSSAGNPCNALGKSLAERVKERYPAARVIGVGLKDRSAILPPGKGADAAYWVEEGVQP
;
A
#
# COMPACT_ATOMS: atom_id res chain seq x y z
N SER A 1 21.94 -15.34 -25.80
CA SER A 1 21.28 -15.60 -24.50
C SER A 1 21.72 -14.54 -23.51
N PRO A 2 20.83 -13.77 -22.84
CA PRO A 2 21.28 -12.86 -21.80
C PRO A 2 21.66 -13.70 -20.58
N THR A 3 22.92 -13.58 -20.16
CA THR A 3 23.46 -14.17 -18.94
C THR A 3 22.76 -13.54 -17.75
N GLY A 4 21.77 -14.24 -17.20
CA GLY A 4 21.12 -13.87 -15.94
C GLY A 4 22.14 -13.93 -14.81
N GLY A 5 22.61 -12.77 -14.35
CA GLY A 5 23.38 -12.69 -13.11
C GLY A 5 22.52 -13.21 -11.96
N ALA A 6 23.06 -14.18 -11.22
CA ALA A 6 22.40 -14.75 -10.04
C ALA A 6 21.99 -13.62 -9.07
N PRO A 7 20.82 -13.73 -8.40
CA PRO A 7 20.46 -12.78 -7.36
C PRO A 7 21.55 -12.79 -6.28
N ALA A 8 22.05 -11.61 -5.92
CA ALA A 8 22.98 -11.46 -4.82
C ALA A 8 22.35 -12.07 -3.55
N ALA A 9 23.10 -12.91 -2.84
CA ALA A 9 22.67 -13.47 -1.57
C ALA A 9 22.23 -12.34 -0.62
N PRO A 10 21.20 -12.55 0.22
CA PRO A 10 20.71 -11.50 1.12
C PRO A 10 21.85 -11.07 2.03
N GLY A 11 22.34 -9.84 1.81
CA GLY A 11 23.38 -9.25 2.63
C GLY A 11 22.91 -9.18 4.07
N SER A 12 23.70 -9.74 4.98
CA SER A 12 23.56 -9.60 6.42
C SER A 12 23.71 -8.12 6.82
N GLY A 13 22.67 -7.31 6.65
CA GLY A 13 22.76 -5.88 6.97
C GLY A 13 21.70 -4.92 6.43
N THR A 14 20.62 -5.35 5.79
CA THR A 14 19.57 -4.39 5.38
C THR A 14 18.84 -3.86 6.63
N ARG A 15 19.17 -2.63 7.03
CA ARG A 15 18.58 -1.95 8.21
C ARG A 15 17.32 -1.15 7.88
N LEU A 16 17.13 -0.81 6.60
CA LEU A 16 15.98 -0.04 6.12
C LEU A 16 15.61 -0.51 4.71
N ALA A 17 14.32 -0.81 4.52
CA ALA A 17 13.71 -1.00 3.21
C ALA A 17 12.73 0.15 2.97
N VAL A 18 12.76 0.74 1.77
CA VAL A 18 11.89 1.86 1.39
C VAL A 18 11.06 1.45 0.19
N LEU A 19 9.74 1.46 0.34
CA LEU A 19 8.79 1.27 -0.75
C LEU A 19 8.28 2.64 -1.21
N ILE A 20 8.55 2.99 -2.47
CA ILE A 20 8.10 4.25 -3.07
C ILE A 20 7.10 3.92 -4.17
N VAL A 21 5.88 4.44 -4.05
CA VAL A 21 4.84 4.35 -5.07
C VAL A 21 4.52 5.76 -5.54
N VAL A 22 4.81 6.04 -6.81
CA VAL A 22 4.45 7.32 -7.44
C VAL A 22 3.09 7.15 -8.09
N ASP A 23 2.08 7.76 -7.49
CA ASP A 23 0.69 7.60 -7.94
C ASP A 23 0.52 8.10 -9.39
N GLN A 24 -0.21 7.32 -10.19
CA GLN A 24 -0.44 7.56 -11.62
C GLN A 24 0.82 7.71 -12.50
N MET A 25 1.99 7.23 -12.06
CA MET A 25 3.21 7.26 -12.87
C MET A 25 3.18 6.17 -13.95
N ARG A 26 3.10 6.60 -15.22
CA ARG A 26 3.27 5.68 -16.35
C ARG A 26 4.73 5.28 -16.52
N ALA A 27 4.97 4.06 -16.98
CA ALA A 27 6.31 3.54 -17.18
C ALA A 27 7.12 4.34 -18.23
N ASP A 28 6.46 4.86 -19.26
CA ASP A 28 7.11 5.61 -20.34
C ASP A 28 7.57 7.02 -19.91
N TYR A 29 7.06 7.55 -18.80
CA TYR A 29 7.55 8.81 -18.22
C TYR A 29 9.02 8.74 -17.83
N LEU A 30 9.51 7.58 -17.39
CA LEU A 30 10.94 7.39 -17.08
C LEU A 30 11.82 7.63 -18.31
N ARG A 31 11.33 7.29 -19.51
CA ARG A 31 12.04 7.50 -20.78
C ARG A 31 11.82 8.91 -21.31
N TRP A 32 10.57 9.37 -21.37
CA TRP A 32 10.20 10.66 -21.96
C TRP A 32 10.81 11.84 -21.22
N PHE A 33 10.86 11.77 -19.89
CA PHE A 33 11.40 12.85 -19.06
C PHE A 33 12.84 12.60 -18.58
N ALA A 34 13.51 11.55 -19.07
CA ALA A 34 14.90 11.26 -18.74
C ALA A 34 15.88 12.45 -18.88
N PRO A 35 15.74 13.33 -19.90
CA PRO A 35 16.59 14.52 -20.02
C PRO A 35 16.42 15.54 -18.89
N PHE A 36 15.28 15.53 -18.20
CA PHE A 36 14.95 16.50 -17.13
C PHE A 36 15.22 15.97 -15.72
N PHE A 37 15.52 14.68 -15.56
CA PHE A 37 15.84 14.11 -14.25
C PHE A 37 17.29 14.39 -13.85
N GLY A 38 17.50 14.76 -12.58
CA GLY A 38 18.83 14.83 -11.98
C GLY A 38 19.45 13.44 -11.75
N GLU A 39 20.77 13.42 -11.55
CA GLU A 39 21.56 12.18 -11.45
C GLU A 39 21.23 11.33 -10.21
N ALA A 40 20.80 11.93 -9.10
CA ALA A 40 20.59 11.23 -7.83
C ALA A 40 19.19 10.60 -7.64
N GLY A 41 18.26 10.80 -8.59
CA GLY A 41 16.86 10.36 -8.50
C GLY A 41 16.55 9.15 -9.39
N PHE A 42 15.52 9.27 -10.24
CA PHE A 42 15.11 8.20 -11.17
C PHE A 42 16.24 7.70 -12.09
N ARG A 43 17.19 8.57 -12.48
CA ARG A 43 18.37 8.16 -13.26
C ARG A 43 19.28 7.20 -12.49
N ARG A 44 19.52 7.45 -11.22
CA ARG A 44 20.24 6.52 -10.35
C ARG A 44 19.53 5.18 -10.26
N LEU A 45 18.22 5.19 -9.99
CA LEU A 45 17.42 3.96 -9.85
C LEU A 45 17.43 3.12 -11.13
N THR A 46 17.35 3.77 -12.29
CA THR A 46 17.36 3.08 -13.59
C THR A 46 18.74 2.58 -14.02
N ARG A 47 19.83 3.30 -13.67
CA ARG A 47 21.21 2.92 -13.99
C ARG A 47 21.78 1.84 -13.07
N GLU A 48 21.56 1.96 -11.77
CA GLU A 48 22.19 1.13 -10.74
C GLU A 48 21.27 0.01 -10.22
N GLY A 49 19.96 0.14 -10.43
CA GLY A 49 18.96 -0.79 -9.93
C GLY A 49 18.65 -1.97 -10.84
N ARG A 50 17.45 -2.50 -10.67
CA ARG A 50 16.83 -3.49 -11.55
C ARG A 50 15.52 -2.91 -12.06
N VAL A 51 15.35 -2.87 -13.37
CA VAL A 51 14.18 -2.27 -14.03
C VAL A 51 13.33 -3.36 -14.64
N PHE A 52 12.11 -3.50 -14.15
CA PHE A 52 11.11 -4.42 -14.69
C PHE A 52 10.23 -3.67 -15.70
N SER A 53 10.72 -3.52 -16.94
CA SER A 53 10.07 -2.74 -17.99
C SER A 53 8.74 -3.32 -18.51
N HIS A 54 8.44 -4.57 -18.17
CA HIS A 54 7.23 -5.29 -18.57
C HIS A 54 6.34 -5.67 -17.37
N ALA A 55 6.48 -4.97 -16.23
CA ALA A 55 5.55 -5.11 -15.12
C ALA A 55 4.18 -4.53 -15.48
N ARG A 56 3.10 -5.26 -15.18
CA ARG A 56 1.72 -4.88 -15.50
C ARG A 56 0.80 -5.20 -14.33
N TYR A 57 -0.26 -4.42 -14.18
CA TYR A 57 -1.39 -4.80 -13.34
C TYR A 57 -2.19 -5.89 -14.06
N SER A 58 -2.23 -7.09 -13.50
CA SER A 58 -3.02 -8.21 -14.03
C SER A 58 -4.47 -8.20 -13.51
N HIS A 59 -5.02 -7.02 -13.26
CA HIS A 59 -6.39 -6.81 -12.78
C HIS A 59 -7.01 -5.58 -13.42
N LEU A 60 -8.35 -5.53 -13.47
CA LEU A 60 -9.10 -4.46 -14.12
C LEU A 60 -9.18 -3.16 -13.31
N THR A 61 -9.17 -3.28 -11.98
CA THR A 61 -9.39 -2.18 -11.04
C THR A 61 -8.11 -1.37 -10.79
N THR A 62 -7.61 -0.70 -11.83
CA THR A 62 -6.41 0.15 -11.77
C THR A 62 -6.67 1.49 -11.06
N PHE A 63 -7.23 1.41 -9.86
CA PHE A 63 -7.47 2.51 -8.95
C PHE A 63 -6.37 2.55 -7.88
N THR A 64 -6.19 3.71 -7.25
CA THR A 64 -5.16 3.92 -6.20
C THR A 64 -5.22 2.87 -5.09
N GLY A 65 -6.39 2.64 -4.47
CA GLY A 65 -6.55 1.72 -3.33
C GLY A 65 -6.16 0.28 -3.66
N PRO A 66 -6.80 -0.37 -4.66
CA PRO A 66 -6.44 -1.71 -5.13
C PRO A 66 -4.96 -1.83 -5.52
N GLY A 67 -4.42 -0.83 -6.23
CA GLY A 67 -3.01 -0.83 -6.63
C GLY A 67 -2.06 -0.79 -5.42
N HIS A 68 -2.33 0.06 -4.42
CA HIS A 68 -1.50 0.17 -3.22
C HIS A 68 -1.62 -1.07 -2.32
N ALA A 69 -2.82 -1.64 -2.19
CA ALA A 69 -3.02 -2.91 -1.49
C ALA A 69 -2.25 -4.05 -2.18
N LEU A 70 -2.29 -4.14 -3.51
CA LEU A 70 -1.53 -5.13 -4.28
C LEU A 70 -0.03 -4.95 -4.08
N ILE A 71 0.50 -3.73 -4.25
CA ILE A 71 1.94 -3.47 -4.09
C ILE A 71 2.41 -3.83 -2.68
N GLY A 72 1.62 -3.51 -1.66
CA GLY A 72 1.98 -3.79 -0.26
C GLY A 72 1.90 -5.26 0.14
N SER A 73 1.01 -6.04 -0.47
CA SER A 73 0.70 -7.41 -0.01
C SER A 73 1.02 -8.52 -1.02
N GLY A 74 1.14 -8.19 -2.30
CA GLY A 74 1.15 -9.17 -3.40
C GLY A 74 -0.20 -9.83 -3.66
N LEU A 75 -1.29 -9.36 -3.04
CA LEU A 75 -2.63 -9.93 -3.17
C LEU A 75 -3.51 -9.10 -4.11
N TYR A 76 -4.14 -9.78 -5.07
CA TYR A 76 -5.19 -9.21 -5.92
C TYR A 76 -6.47 -8.94 -5.11
N GLY A 77 -7.39 -8.15 -5.69
CA GLY A 77 -8.61 -7.70 -5.01
C GLY A 77 -9.54 -8.81 -4.52
N ASP A 78 -9.53 -9.97 -5.19
CA ASP A 78 -10.26 -11.19 -4.76
C ASP A 78 -9.73 -11.77 -3.44
N ARG A 79 -8.47 -11.50 -3.10
CA ARG A 79 -7.82 -11.96 -1.87
C ARG A 79 -7.60 -10.87 -0.83
N SER A 80 -7.34 -9.64 -1.27
CA SER A 80 -7.13 -8.50 -0.38
C SER A 80 -8.44 -7.83 0.03
N GLY A 81 -9.57 -8.13 -0.64
CA GLY A 81 -10.86 -7.46 -0.41
C GLY A 81 -10.92 -6.02 -0.95
N ILE A 82 -9.79 -5.44 -1.37
CA ILE A 82 -9.74 -4.06 -1.87
C ILE A 82 -9.98 -4.06 -3.39
N VAL A 83 -11.25 -3.95 -3.77
CA VAL A 83 -11.70 -3.98 -5.17
C VAL A 83 -11.88 -2.59 -5.80
N GLY A 84 -11.89 -1.52 -5.00
CA GLY A 84 -12.00 -0.15 -5.47
C GLY A 84 -11.52 0.85 -4.44
N ASN A 85 -11.46 2.14 -4.80
CA ASN A 85 -11.25 3.21 -3.82
C ASN A 85 -12.47 3.33 -2.88
N ARG A 86 -13.66 3.10 -3.43
CA ARG A 86 -14.92 3.00 -2.73
C ARG A 86 -15.77 1.89 -3.36
N TRP A 87 -16.70 1.33 -2.61
CA TRP A 87 -17.73 0.42 -3.13
C TRP A 87 -19.00 0.52 -2.30
N TYR A 88 -20.15 0.22 -2.92
CA TYR A 88 -21.41 0.15 -2.20
C TYR A 88 -21.49 -1.14 -1.38
N SER A 89 -21.64 -1.02 -0.06
CA SER A 89 -21.93 -2.14 0.82
C SER A 89 -23.44 -2.27 1.01
N ARG A 90 -24.03 -3.36 0.50
CA ARG A 90 -25.46 -3.66 0.71
C ARG A 90 -25.78 -3.88 2.18
N ALA A 91 -24.88 -4.52 2.93
CA ALA A 91 -25.04 -4.76 4.36
C ALA A 91 -25.12 -3.45 5.16
N LEU A 92 -24.37 -2.42 4.76
CA LEU A 92 -24.36 -1.11 5.42
C LEU A 92 -25.28 -0.08 4.75
N GLY A 93 -25.90 -0.41 3.61
CA GLY A 93 -26.73 0.47 2.82
C GLY A 93 -26.03 1.72 2.26
N ARG A 94 -24.70 1.73 2.13
CA ARG A 94 -23.92 2.94 1.78
C ARG A 94 -22.58 2.62 1.10
N ASP A 95 -21.97 3.65 0.51
CA ASP A 95 -20.59 3.58 0.01
C ASP A 95 -19.57 3.55 1.14
N VAL A 96 -18.60 2.64 1.02
CA VAL A 96 -17.49 2.42 1.95
C VAL A 96 -16.19 2.88 1.30
N ASN A 97 -15.33 3.58 2.04
CA ASN A 97 -13.95 3.89 1.62
C ASN A 97 -13.06 2.66 1.89
N CYS A 98 -12.21 2.31 0.92
CA CYS A 98 -11.24 1.22 1.05
C CYS A 98 -10.33 1.31 2.29
N ALA A 99 -10.04 2.52 2.77
CA ALA A 99 -9.22 2.76 3.95
C ALA A 99 -10.06 3.10 5.19
N VAL A 100 -11.32 2.66 5.27
CA VAL A 100 -12.16 2.81 6.47
C VAL A 100 -12.98 1.54 6.68
N GLY A 101 -12.54 0.68 7.60
CA GLY A 101 -13.20 -0.56 7.93
C GLY A 101 -13.73 -0.63 9.37
N PRO A 102 -14.14 -1.82 9.82
CA PRO A 102 -14.73 -2.04 11.14
C PRO A 102 -13.65 -2.03 12.24
N LEU A 103 -13.09 -0.85 12.51
CA LEU A 103 -12.09 -0.64 13.56
C LEU A 103 -12.67 -1.02 14.94
N ASP A 104 -11.86 -1.66 15.76
CA ASP A 104 -12.11 -1.92 17.17
C ASP A 104 -11.43 -0.84 18.01
N LEU A 105 -12.22 0.01 18.66
CA LEU A 105 -11.71 1.12 19.46
C LEU A 105 -11.16 0.69 20.82
N SER A 106 -11.26 -0.61 21.18
CA SER A 106 -10.66 -1.16 22.41
C SER A 106 -9.13 -1.28 22.34
N GLY A 107 -8.53 -1.09 21.17
CA GLY A 107 -7.08 -1.07 21.02
C GLY A 107 -6.61 -0.55 19.66
N ALA A 108 -5.45 0.11 19.64
CA ALA A 108 -4.87 0.66 18.43
C ALA A 108 -4.66 -0.43 17.35
N GLY A 109 -5.15 -0.16 16.13
CA GLY A 109 -4.98 -1.04 14.98
C GLY A 109 -5.77 -2.35 15.01
N LYS A 110 -6.66 -2.57 16.00
CA LYS A 110 -7.50 -3.76 16.06
C LYS A 110 -8.69 -3.64 15.10
N CYS A 111 -9.03 -4.73 14.44
CA CYS A 111 -10.14 -4.80 13.50
C CYS A 111 -11.17 -5.84 13.98
N ARG A 112 -12.46 -5.54 13.83
CA ARG A 112 -13.56 -6.45 14.13
C ARG A 112 -13.84 -7.36 12.92
N ALA A 113 -14.48 -8.50 13.18
CA ALA A 113 -15.03 -9.34 12.11
C ALA A 113 -16.19 -8.61 11.40
N GLU A 114 -16.34 -8.85 10.09
CA GLU A 114 -17.37 -8.23 9.25
C GLU A 114 -18.81 -8.54 9.69
N GLU A 115 -19.02 -9.63 10.45
CA GLU A 115 -20.35 -10.07 10.94
C GLU A 115 -21.06 -9.08 11.88
N ILE A 116 -20.38 -8.05 12.37
CA ILE A 116 -21.06 -6.94 13.07
C ILE A 116 -21.59 -5.93 12.03
N ALA A 117 -22.37 -6.44 11.06
CA ALA A 117 -22.92 -5.73 9.91
C ALA A 117 -23.99 -4.68 10.27
N GLY A 118 -24.31 -4.49 11.55
CA GLY A 118 -25.23 -3.47 12.06
C GLY A 118 -24.62 -2.45 13.02
N ALA A 119 -23.35 -2.61 13.43
CA ALA A 119 -22.73 -1.60 14.29
C ALA A 119 -22.19 -0.48 13.41
N ALA A 120 -22.77 0.73 13.57
CA ALA A 120 -22.25 1.97 13.03
C ALA A 120 -20.72 1.93 12.96
N ALA A 121 -20.16 2.22 11.78
CA ALA A 121 -18.71 2.24 11.59
C ALA A 121 -18.10 3.13 12.68
N GLY A 122 -17.45 2.48 13.63
CA GLY A 122 -16.73 3.14 14.70
C GLY A 122 -15.54 3.84 14.07
N SER A 123 -15.74 5.13 13.79
CA SER A 123 -14.84 6.08 13.16
C SER A 123 -14.89 6.14 11.62
N SER A 124 -15.01 7.36 11.13
CA SER A 124 -14.58 7.81 9.80
C SER A 124 -13.04 7.88 9.67
N ALA A 125 -12.31 7.49 10.72
CA ALA A 125 -10.86 7.59 10.76
C ALA A 125 -10.24 6.51 9.87
N GLY A 126 -9.25 6.92 9.07
CA GLY A 126 -8.52 6.03 8.17
C GLY A 126 -7.93 4.83 8.91
N ASN A 127 -8.22 3.61 8.46
CA ASN A 127 -7.73 2.36 9.01
C ASN A 127 -7.66 1.22 7.96
N PRO A 128 -6.80 0.20 8.17
CA PRO A 128 -6.61 -0.89 7.21
C PRO A 128 -7.63 -2.03 7.35
N CYS A 129 -8.73 -1.87 8.09
CA CYS A 129 -9.57 -3.00 8.50
C CYS A 129 -10.36 -3.67 7.37
N ASN A 130 -10.60 -2.98 6.24
CA ASN A 130 -11.18 -3.61 5.05
C ASN A 130 -10.17 -4.45 4.25
N ALA A 131 -8.87 -4.27 4.48
CA ALA A 131 -7.85 -5.07 3.80
C ALA A 131 -7.76 -6.45 4.44
N LEU A 132 -7.79 -7.49 3.61
CA LEU A 132 -7.60 -8.88 3.99
C LEU A 132 -6.18 -9.35 3.62
N GLY A 133 -5.75 -10.43 4.28
CA GLY A 133 -4.39 -10.92 4.16
C GLY A 133 -3.37 -10.05 4.90
N LYS A 134 -2.08 -10.39 4.74
CA LYS A 134 -0.97 -9.69 5.40
C LYS A 134 -0.12 -8.98 4.35
N SER A 135 0.29 -7.75 4.66
CA SER A 135 1.27 -7.01 3.87
C SER A 135 2.66 -7.64 3.98
N LEU A 136 3.56 -7.29 3.06
CA LEU A 136 4.98 -7.61 3.16
C LEU A 136 5.57 -7.07 4.48
N ALA A 137 5.16 -5.86 4.89
CA ALA A 137 5.65 -5.25 6.12
C ALA A 137 5.21 -6.04 7.37
N GLU A 138 3.99 -6.59 7.38
CA GLU A 138 3.52 -7.49 8.43
C GLU A 138 4.32 -8.78 8.46
N ARG A 139 4.62 -9.38 7.29
CA ARG A 139 5.52 -10.54 7.20
C ARG A 139 6.94 -10.25 7.70
N VAL A 140 7.44 -9.04 7.47
CA VAL A 140 8.72 -8.59 8.04
C VAL A 140 8.65 -8.53 9.57
N LYS A 141 7.58 -7.97 10.15
CA LYS A 141 7.41 -7.94 11.62
C LYS A 141 7.25 -9.32 12.23
N GLU A 142 6.62 -10.27 11.54
CA GLU A 142 6.58 -11.69 11.99
C GLU A 142 7.98 -12.27 12.16
N ARG A 143 8.90 -11.96 11.24
CA ARG A 143 10.28 -12.44 11.30
C ARG A 143 11.17 -11.62 12.24
N TYR A 144 10.91 -10.32 12.33
CA TYR A 144 11.66 -9.33 13.09
C TYR A 144 10.70 -8.48 13.93
N PRO A 145 10.28 -8.95 15.13
CA PRO A 145 9.26 -8.28 15.92
C PRO A 145 9.60 -6.84 16.35
N ALA A 146 10.90 -6.52 16.41
CA ALA A 146 11.40 -5.18 16.71
C ALA A 146 11.43 -4.22 15.50
N ALA A 147 11.15 -4.70 14.29
CA ALA A 147 11.10 -3.86 13.10
C ALA A 147 9.99 -2.80 13.21
N ARG A 148 10.28 -1.61 12.70
CA ARG A 148 9.32 -0.50 12.63
C ARG A 148 8.77 -0.38 11.21
N VAL A 149 7.47 -0.20 11.12
CA VAL A 149 6.72 -0.06 9.86
C VAL A 149 5.95 1.25 9.90
N ILE A 150 6.29 2.15 8.98
CA ILE A 150 5.66 3.47 8.88
C ILE A 150 5.17 3.67 7.44
N GLY A 151 3.90 4.03 7.29
CA GLY A 151 3.31 4.48 6.03
C GLY A 151 3.23 6.00 5.96
N VAL A 152 3.62 6.58 4.83
CA VAL A 152 3.47 8.01 4.56
C VAL A 152 2.97 8.19 3.14
N GLY A 153 1.95 9.01 2.95
CA GLY A 153 1.41 9.29 1.61
C GLY A 153 0.48 10.49 1.62
N LEU A 154 0.20 11.07 0.45
CA LEU A 154 -0.71 12.22 0.38
C LEU A 154 -2.17 11.83 0.61
N LYS A 155 -2.52 10.56 0.37
CA LYS A 155 -3.88 10.02 0.51
C LYS A 155 -3.89 8.98 1.62
N ASP A 156 -4.96 8.95 2.41
CA ASP A 156 -5.30 7.90 3.37
C ASP A 156 -4.89 6.49 2.91
N ARG A 157 -5.48 6.00 1.81
CA ARG A 157 -5.27 4.67 1.24
C ARG A 157 -3.86 4.41 0.74
N SER A 158 -3.11 5.46 0.39
CA SER A 158 -1.70 5.32 -0.01
C SER A 158 -0.77 5.16 1.20
N ALA A 159 -1.12 5.76 2.34
CA ALA A 159 -0.37 5.61 3.58
C ALA A 159 -0.77 4.35 4.37
N ILE A 160 -2.04 3.94 4.31
CA ILE A 160 -2.61 2.90 5.17
C ILE A 160 -2.48 1.48 4.58
N LEU A 161 -2.79 1.32 3.30
CA LEU A 161 -2.92 -0.03 2.70
C LEU A 161 -1.56 -0.74 2.50
N PRO A 162 -0.49 -0.07 2.02
CA PRO A 162 0.79 -0.74 1.83
C PRO A 162 1.42 -1.33 3.10
N PRO A 163 1.49 -0.60 4.24
CA PRO A 163 2.06 -1.16 5.46
C PRO A 163 1.14 -2.16 6.18
N GLY A 164 -0.18 -2.10 5.97
CA GLY A 164 -1.14 -3.06 6.51
C GLY A 164 -1.46 -2.87 8.01
N LYS A 165 -2.14 -3.84 8.62
CA LYS A 165 -2.69 -3.74 9.98
C LYS A 165 -1.60 -3.67 11.06
N GLY A 166 -0.45 -4.30 10.82
CA GLY A 166 0.71 -4.28 11.71
C GLY A 166 1.59 -3.02 11.65
N ALA A 167 1.19 -1.97 10.94
CA ALA A 167 1.93 -0.71 10.91
C ALA A 167 2.08 -0.09 12.32
N ASP A 168 3.24 0.49 12.62
CA ASP A 168 3.43 1.28 13.84
C ASP A 168 2.80 2.67 13.70
N ALA A 169 2.78 3.23 12.48
CA ALA A 169 2.11 4.48 12.17
C ALA A 169 1.77 4.58 10.67
N ALA A 170 0.73 5.36 10.36
CA ALA A 170 0.40 5.80 9.01
C ALA A 170 0.06 7.28 9.04
N TYR A 171 0.69 8.07 8.17
CA TYR A 171 0.50 9.52 8.09
C TYR A 171 0.04 9.92 6.69
N TRP A 172 -0.99 10.74 6.63
CA TRP A 172 -1.45 11.34 5.39
C TRP A 172 -1.85 12.80 5.57
N VAL A 173 -2.03 13.48 4.44
CA VAL A 173 -2.50 14.86 4.43
C VAL A 173 -4.02 14.85 4.52
N GLU A 174 -4.54 15.52 5.53
CA GLU A 174 -5.95 15.93 5.58
C GLU A 174 -6.03 17.33 4.96
N GLU A 175 -6.91 17.53 3.99
CA GLU A 175 -7.22 18.89 3.54
C GLU A 175 -7.88 19.62 4.70
N GLY A 176 -7.27 20.72 5.14
CA GLY A 176 -7.82 21.53 6.22
C GLY A 176 -9.23 21.99 5.84
N VAL A 177 -10.15 21.93 6.82
CA VAL A 177 -11.42 22.65 6.72
C VAL A 177 -11.04 24.13 6.56
N GLN A 178 -11.30 24.71 5.38
CA GLN A 178 -11.26 26.16 5.23
C GLN A 178 -12.24 26.72 6.29
N PRO A 179 -11.80 27.65 7.15
CA PRO A 179 -12.63 28.16 8.25
C PRO A 179 -13.95 28.76 7.77
#